data_AF-A0A7J8AKP0-F1
#
_entry.id   AF-A0A7J8AKP0-F1
#
_cell.length_a   1.000
_cell.length_b   1.000
_cell.length_c   1.000
_cell.angle_alpha   90.00
_cell.angle_beta   90.00
_cell.angle_gamma   90.00
#
_symmetry.space_group_name_H-M   'P 1'
#
loop_
_entity.id
_entity.type
_entity.pdbx_description
1 polymer ?
#
loop_
_entity_poly.entity_id
_entity_poly.type
_entity_poly.pdbx_seq_one_letter_code
_entity_poly.pdbx_strand_id
1 'polypeptide(L)'
;MNEEYDVIVLGTGLTIARCKQLICDPSYVKDRVEKVGQVIRVICILSHPIKNTNDANSCQIIIPQNQVNRKSDIYVCMISSAHNVAAQGKYIAIVSTTVETKEPEKEIRPALELLEPIEQKFVSISDLLVPKDLGTESQIFISRTYDATTHFETTCDDIKDIYKRMTGSEFDFEEMKRKKNDIYGED
;
A
#
# COMPACT_ATOMS: atom_id res chain seq x y z
N MET A 1 -42.41 13.55 -2.89
CA MET A 1 -41.28 13.48 -3.84
C MET A 1 -40.41 12.34 -3.36
N ASN A 2 -40.35 11.24 -4.10
CA ASN A 2 -39.50 10.11 -3.78
C ASN A 2 -38.06 10.54 -4.04
N GLU A 3 -37.25 10.64 -3.00
CA GLU A 3 -35.80 10.79 -3.15
C GLU A 3 -35.27 9.43 -3.59
N GLU A 4 -35.12 9.28 -4.91
CA GLU A 4 -34.44 8.18 -5.56
C GLU A 4 -32.93 8.35 -5.28
N TYR A 5 -32.51 8.05 -4.05
CA TYR A 5 -31.09 7.87 -3.79
C TYR A 5 -30.64 6.62 -4.56
N ASP A 6 -29.59 6.73 -5.37
CA ASP A 6 -28.94 5.58 -6.00
C ASP A 6 -28.52 4.58 -4.92
N VAL A 7 -29.32 3.52 -4.75
CA VAL A 7 -29.03 2.45 -3.79
C VAL A 7 -28.04 1.49 -4.44
N ILE A 8 -26.84 1.41 -3.87
CA ILE A 8 -25.85 0.43 -4.29
C ILE A 8 -26.20 -0.93 -3.67
N VAL A 9 -26.16 -1.96 -4.49
CA VAL A 9 -26.60 -3.32 -4.15
C VAL A 9 -25.40 -4.26 -4.21
N LEU A 10 -25.06 -4.87 -3.07
CA LEU A 10 -24.00 -5.87 -2.96
C LEU A 10 -24.63 -7.25 -2.76
N GLY A 11 -24.25 -8.23 -3.58
CA GLY A 11 -24.73 -9.60 -3.47
C GLY A 11 -23.59 -10.56 -3.17
N THR A 12 -23.70 -11.30 -2.07
CA THR A 12 -23.07 -12.63 -1.95
C THR A 12 -24.19 -13.63 -2.21
N GLY A 13 -23.93 -14.78 -2.84
CA GLY A 13 -24.94 -15.64 -3.51
C GLY A 13 -26.22 -16.07 -2.76
N LEU A 14 -26.42 -15.68 -1.50
CA LEU A 14 -27.62 -15.93 -0.69
C LEU A 14 -28.30 -14.65 -0.16
N THR A 15 -27.64 -13.50 -0.12
CA THR A 15 -28.18 -12.27 0.51
C THR A 15 -27.72 -11.00 -0.18
N ILE A 16 -28.61 -10.00 -0.19
CA ILE A 16 -28.36 -8.69 -0.75
C ILE A 16 -28.28 -7.66 0.38
N ALA A 17 -27.20 -6.89 0.41
CA ALA A 17 -27.06 -5.69 1.25
C ALA A 17 -27.23 -4.43 0.39
N ARG A 18 -27.90 -3.42 0.94
CA ARG A 18 -28.14 -2.12 0.30
C ARG A 18 -27.42 -1.02 1.07
N CYS A 19 -26.74 -0.14 0.36
CA CYS A 19 -26.06 1.02 0.95
C CYS A 19 -26.20 2.27 0.09
N LYS A 20 -25.92 3.44 0.70
CA LYS A 20 -25.91 4.73 0.00
C LYS A 20 -24.58 5.04 -0.70
N GLN A 21 -23.50 4.49 -0.16
CA GLN A 21 -22.14 4.69 -0.65
C GLN A 21 -21.39 3.36 -0.54
N LEU A 22 -20.46 3.11 -1.46
CA LEU A 22 -19.59 1.94 -1.47
C LEU A 22 -18.14 2.38 -1.48
N ILE A 23 -17.33 1.85 -0.58
CA ILE A 23 -15.87 1.94 -0.64
C ILE A 23 -15.34 0.57 -1.04
N CYS A 24 -14.43 0.50 -2.00
CA CYS A 24 -13.79 -0.75 -2.39
C CYS A 24 -12.39 -0.53 -2.96
N ASP A 25 -11.61 -1.60 -3.04
CA ASP A 25 -10.36 -1.60 -3.80
C ASP A 25 -10.61 -1.95 -5.28
N PRO A 26 -9.64 -1.69 -6.19
CA PRO A 26 -9.78 -1.92 -7.62
C PRO A 26 -10.23 -3.32 -8.04
N SER A 27 -10.00 -4.36 -7.23
CA SER A 27 -10.31 -5.76 -7.59
C SER A 27 -11.81 -6.02 -7.73
N TYR A 28 -12.66 -5.24 -7.06
CA TYR A 28 -14.13 -5.37 -7.08
C TYR A 28 -14.78 -4.71 -8.30
N VAL A 29 -14.11 -3.75 -8.95
CA VAL A 29 -14.69 -2.86 -9.98
C VAL A 29 -13.72 -2.63 -11.13
N LYS A 30 -13.30 -3.73 -11.78
CA LYS A 30 -12.25 -3.74 -12.82
C LYS A 30 -12.55 -2.84 -14.03
N ASP A 31 -13.81 -2.57 -14.32
CA ASP A 31 -14.27 -1.70 -15.41
C ASP A 31 -14.15 -0.20 -15.07
N ARG A 32 -14.05 0.16 -13.78
CA ARG A 32 -13.98 1.54 -13.27
C ARG A 32 -12.58 2.01 -12.91
N VAL A 33 -11.57 1.19 -13.17
CA VAL A 33 -10.16 1.50 -12.90
C VAL A 33 -9.33 1.49 -14.18
N GLU A 34 -8.17 2.11 -14.12
CA GLU A 34 -7.16 2.04 -15.18
C GLU A 34 -5.78 1.69 -14.62
N LYS A 35 -4.96 1.05 -15.45
CA LYS A 35 -3.58 0.70 -15.12
C LYS A 35 -2.65 1.86 -15.46
N VAL A 36 -1.92 2.34 -14.47
CA VAL A 36 -0.97 3.46 -14.60
C VAL A 36 0.49 3.03 -14.48
N GLY A 37 0.74 1.79 -14.10
CA GLY A 37 2.10 1.27 -13.95
C GLY A 37 2.13 -0.14 -13.38
N GLN A 38 3.32 -0.56 -12.94
CA GLN A 38 3.53 -1.81 -12.22
C GLN A 38 4.58 -1.61 -11.13
N VAL A 39 4.52 -2.44 -10.10
CA VAL A 39 5.52 -2.52 -9.03
C VAL A 39 6.05 -3.94 -8.96
N ILE A 40 7.37 -4.08 -8.89
CA ILE A 40 8.00 -5.33 -8.48
C ILE A 40 8.20 -5.29 -6.96
N ARG A 41 7.84 -6.39 -6.30
CA ARG A 41 8.16 -6.66 -4.89
C ARG A 41 8.88 -7.99 -4.78
N VAL A 42 10.00 -7.99 -4.08
CA VAL A 42 10.80 -9.20 -3.86
C VAL A 42 11.03 -9.38 -2.38
N ILE A 43 10.48 -10.47 -1.85
CA ILE A 43 10.63 -10.87 -0.45
C ILE A 43 11.83 -11.82 -0.37
N CYS A 44 12.84 -11.43 0.40
CA CYS A 44 14.06 -12.17 0.63
C CYS A 44 14.11 -12.64 2.09
N ILE A 45 14.32 -13.93 2.30
CA ILE A 45 14.57 -14.51 3.63
C ILE A 45 16.09 -14.57 3.85
N LEU A 46 16.55 -14.00 4.96
CA LEU A 46 17.96 -13.93 5.33
C LEU A 46 18.20 -14.59 6.70
N SER A 47 19.41 -15.09 6.90
CA SER A 47 19.92 -15.59 8.20
C SER A 47 20.94 -14.65 8.85
N HIS A 48 21.00 -13.41 8.39
CA HIS A 48 21.92 -12.39 8.90
C HIS A 48 21.28 -11.00 8.77
N PRO A 49 21.69 -10.04 9.60
CA PRO A 49 21.34 -8.64 9.37
C PRO A 49 21.96 -8.14 8.05
N ILE A 50 21.39 -7.08 7.49
CA ILE A 50 21.95 -6.45 6.29
C ILE A 50 23.30 -5.82 6.66
N LYS A 51 24.33 -6.00 5.81
CA LYS A 51 25.67 -5.44 6.05
C LYS A 51 25.60 -3.91 6.19
N ASN A 52 26.50 -3.34 6.98
CA ASN A 52 26.59 -1.89 7.21
C ASN A 52 25.34 -1.26 7.86
N THR A 53 24.51 -2.05 8.54
CA THR A 53 23.36 -1.55 9.32
C THR A 53 23.59 -1.61 10.84
N ASN A 54 24.83 -1.83 11.29
CA ASN A 54 25.18 -2.01 12.70
C ASN A 54 24.34 -3.13 13.37
N ASP A 55 24.22 -4.26 12.67
CA ASP A 55 23.45 -5.45 13.08
C ASP A 55 22.00 -5.15 13.50
N ALA A 56 21.38 -4.18 12.83
CA ALA A 56 20.00 -3.78 13.12
C ALA A 56 19.02 -4.96 12.97
N ASN A 57 18.02 -5.00 13.84
CA ASN A 57 16.92 -5.97 13.78
C ASN A 57 15.78 -5.54 12.83
N SER A 58 15.81 -4.29 12.37
CA SER A 58 14.96 -3.73 11.34
C SER A 58 15.61 -2.48 10.77
N CYS A 59 15.40 -2.20 9.48
CA CYS A 59 15.88 -0.96 8.86
C CYS A 59 15.08 -0.61 7.61
N GLN A 60 15.15 0.66 7.22
CA GLN A 60 14.72 1.14 5.92
C GLN A 60 15.95 1.59 5.14
N ILE A 61 16.07 1.15 3.88
CA ILE A 61 17.10 1.59 2.94
C ILE A 61 16.37 2.18 1.75
N ILE A 62 16.78 3.37 1.36
CA ILE A 62 16.32 4.04 0.14
C ILE A 62 17.53 4.12 -0.77
N ILE A 63 17.39 3.62 -2.00
CA ILE A 63 18.39 3.75 -3.06
C ILE A 63 17.83 4.79 -4.04
N PRO A 64 18.31 6.04 -3.97
CA PRO A 64 17.77 7.12 -4.79
C PRO A 64 17.98 6.84 -6.27
N GLN A 65 16.96 7.12 -7.09
CA GLN A 65 16.90 6.86 -8.52
C GLN A 65 18.13 7.37 -9.29
N ASN A 66 18.66 8.54 -8.90
CA ASN A 66 19.83 9.14 -9.53
C ASN A 66 21.13 8.36 -9.29
N GLN A 67 21.22 7.60 -8.18
CA GLN A 67 22.40 6.77 -7.87
C GLN A 67 22.45 5.48 -8.69
N VAL A 68 21.31 5.07 -9.26
CA VAL A 68 21.16 3.83 -10.04
C VAL A 68 20.65 4.09 -11.46
N ASN A 69 20.68 5.34 -11.92
CA ASN A 69 20.26 5.78 -13.26
C ASN A 69 18.83 5.32 -13.61
N ARG A 70 17.90 5.54 -12.70
CA ARG A 70 16.46 5.22 -12.83
C ARG A 70 15.60 6.47 -12.74
N LYS A 71 14.30 6.31 -13.00
CA LYS A 71 13.28 7.36 -12.78
C LYS A 71 12.53 7.20 -11.46
N SER A 72 12.70 6.07 -10.79
CA SER A 72 12.02 5.70 -9.55
C SER A 72 13.01 5.09 -8.57
N ASP A 73 12.88 5.46 -7.30
CA ASP A 73 13.69 4.93 -6.21
C ASP A 73 13.47 3.42 -6.03
N ILE A 74 14.46 2.76 -5.40
CA ILE A 74 14.32 1.38 -4.92
C ILE A 74 14.30 1.43 -3.40
N TYR A 75 13.30 0.79 -2.81
CA TYR A 75 13.12 0.71 -1.37
C TYR A 75 13.47 -0.68 -0.88
N VAL A 76 14.10 -0.76 0.30
CA VAL A 76 14.24 -1.99 1.07
C VAL A 76 13.73 -1.74 2.47
N CYS A 77 12.71 -2.49 2.88
CA CYS A 77 12.29 -2.57 4.28
C CYS A 77 12.69 -3.94 4.81
N MET A 78 13.46 -3.95 5.89
CA MET A 78 13.86 -5.17 6.57
C MET A 78 13.28 -5.18 7.97
N ILE A 79 12.65 -6.30 8.31
CA ILE A 79 12.12 -6.62 9.63
C ILE A 79 12.54 -8.06 9.97
N SER A 80 12.47 -8.43 11.25
CA SER A 80 12.98 -9.73 11.71
C SER A 80 12.10 -10.36 12.77
N SER A 81 12.55 -11.49 13.32
CA SER A 81 11.97 -12.10 14.52
C SER A 81 11.69 -11.13 15.67
N ALA A 82 12.43 -10.01 15.80
CA ALA A 82 12.15 -8.98 16.80
C ALA A 82 10.76 -8.33 16.67
N HIS A 83 10.14 -8.42 15.49
CA HIS A 83 8.78 -7.94 15.21
C HIS A 83 7.76 -9.09 15.13
N ASN A 84 8.13 -10.31 15.56
CA ASN A 84 7.30 -11.51 15.53
C ASN A 84 6.77 -11.91 14.12
N VAL A 85 7.49 -11.53 13.07
CA VAL A 85 7.12 -11.84 11.67
C VAL A 85 7.93 -13.00 11.07
N ALA A 86 8.97 -13.46 11.75
CA ALA A 86 9.87 -14.51 11.27
C ALA A 86 10.35 -15.39 12.44
N ALA A 87 10.81 -16.60 12.14
CA ALA A 87 11.43 -17.48 13.13
C ALA A 87 12.72 -16.85 13.71
N GLN A 88 13.12 -17.28 14.91
CA GLN A 88 14.31 -16.76 15.60
C GLN A 88 15.55 -16.81 14.69
N GLY A 89 16.30 -15.70 14.63
CA GLY A 89 17.50 -15.57 13.79
C GLY A 89 17.22 -15.34 12.29
N LYS A 90 15.95 -15.23 11.89
CA LYS A 90 15.57 -14.91 10.50
C LYS A 90 15.15 -13.46 10.34
N TYR A 91 15.41 -12.96 9.13
CA TYR A 91 15.08 -11.62 8.67
C TYR A 91 14.29 -11.71 7.37
N ILE A 92 13.35 -10.79 7.19
CA ILE A 92 12.55 -10.61 5.98
C ILE A 92 12.91 -9.25 5.42
N ALA A 93 13.62 -9.23 4.29
CA ALA A 93 13.91 -8.02 3.54
C ALA A 93 12.99 -7.95 2.32
N ILE A 94 12.23 -6.88 2.19
CA ILE A 94 11.30 -6.66 1.08
C ILE A 94 11.87 -5.54 0.22
N VAL A 95 12.23 -5.87 -1.02
CA VAL A 95 12.70 -4.92 -2.02
C VAL A 95 11.54 -4.52 -2.92
N SER A 96 11.36 -3.22 -3.18
CA SER A 96 10.31 -2.73 -4.07
C SER A 96 10.74 -1.54 -4.93
N THR A 97 10.25 -1.50 -6.17
CA THR A 97 10.39 -0.34 -7.07
C THR A 97 9.29 -0.36 -8.14
N THR A 98 9.02 0.81 -8.73
CA THR A 98 8.17 0.92 -9.93
C THR A 98 8.90 0.29 -11.11
N VAL A 99 8.21 -0.52 -11.91
CA VAL A 99 8.79 -1.19 -13.08
C VAL A 99 8.99 -0.20 -14.23
N GLU A 100 10.21 -0.13 -14.76
CA GLU A 100 10.58 0.76 -15.87
C GLU A 100 10.94 0.02 -17.16
N THR A 101 11.20 -1.29 -17.09
CA THR A 101 11.70 -2.10 -18.20
C THR A 101 10.93 -3.41 -18.37
N LYS A 102 11.27 -4.18 -19.40
CA LYS A 102 10.74 -5.53 -19.64
C LYS A 102 11.43 -6.61 -18.79
N GLU A 103 12.46 -6.26 -18.02
CA GLU A 103 13.22 -7.18 -17.18
C GLU A 103 13.25 -6.72 -15.70
N PRO A 104 12.10 -6.76 -14.98
CA PRO A 104 11.94 -6.08 -13.70
C PRO A 104 12.90 -6.57 -12.60
N GLU A 105 13.27 -7.85 -12.60
CA GLU A 105 14.23 -8.39 -11.63
C GLU A 105 15.64 -7.82 -11.80
N LYS A 106 16.03 -7.36 -13.00
CA LYS A 106 17.33 -6.72 -13.20
C LYS A 106 17.40 -5.32 -12.60
N GLU A 107 16.26 -4.66 -12.46
CA GLU A 107 16.13 -3.29 -11.94
C GLU A 107 16.47 -3.21 -10.45
N ILE A 108 16.18 -4.27 -9.70
CA ILE A 108 16.38 -4.34 -8.25
C ILE A 108 17.72 -4.94 -7.82
N ARG A 109 18.58 -5.32 -8.77
CA ARG A 109 19.88 -5.92 -8.50
C ARG A 109 20.76 -5.11 -7.52
N PRO A 110 20.84 -3.77 -7.60
CA PRO A 110 21.60 -2.98 -6.62
C PRO A 110 21.13 -3.19 -5.18
N ALA A 111 19.84 -3.45 -4.96
CA ALA A 111 19.32 -3.77 -3.64
C ALA A 111 19.64 -5.22 -3.25
N LEU A 112 19.47 -6.19 -4.15
CA LEU A 112 19.76 -7.60 -3.86
C LEU A 112 21.22 -7.84 -3.48
N GLU A 113 22.17 -7.14 -4.10
CA GLU A 113 23.60 -7.21 -3.77
C GLU A 113 23.90 -6.82 -2.31
N LEU A 114 23.09 -5.94 -1.71
CA LEU A 114 23.21 -5.58 -0.29
C LEU A 114 22.74 -6.69 0.65
N LEU A 115 21.88 -7.59 0.17
CA LEU A 115 21.22 -8.62 0.96
C LEU A 115 21.95 -9.97 0.94
N GLU A 116 22.91 -10.18 0.04
CA GLU A 116 23.57 -11.48 -0.11
C GLU A 116 24.39 -11.89 1.13
N PRO A 117 24.35 -13.18 1.55
CA PRO A 117 23.62 -14.30 0.92
C PRO A 117 22.10 -14.39 1.21
N ILE A 118 21.29 -14.54 0.17
CA ILE A 118 19.83 -14.75 0.30
C ILE A 118 19.49 -16.25 0.38
N GLU A 119 18.72 -16.67 1.38
CA GLU A 119 18.29 -18.09 1.49
C GLU A 119 17.17 -18.46 0.53
N GLN A 120 16.18 -17.57 0.41
CA GLN A 120 15.05 -17.77 -0.49
C GLN A 120 14.49 -16.43 -0.95
N LYS A 121 14.03 -16.40 -2.20
CA LYS A 121 13.46 -15.23 -2.86
C LYS A 121 12.05 -15.52 -3.39
N PHE A 122 11.10 -14.64 -3.10
CA PHE A 122 9.75 -14.68 -3.67
C PHE A 122 9.49 -13.39 -4.45
N VAL A 123 9.28 -13.52 -5.75
CA VAL A 123 9.10 -12.39 -6.67
C VAL A 123 7.61 -12.23 -6.98
N SER A 124 7.11 -11.00 -6.87
CA SER A 124 5.76 -10.63 -7.26
C SER A 124 5.78 -9.33 -8.05
N ILE A 125 5.01 -9.27 -9.13
CA ILE A 125 4.79 -8.06 -9.91
C ILE A 125 3.30 -7.76 -9.87
N SER A 126 2.94 -6.52 -9.52
CA SER A 126 1.55 -6.09 -9.34
C SER A 126 1.27 -4.84 -10.16
N ASP A 127 0.08 -4.77 -10.74
CA ASP A 127 -0.37 -3.61 -11.49
C ASP A 127 -0.78 -2.47 -10.55
N LEU A 128 -0.34 -1.25 -10.87
CA LEU A 128 -0.81 -0.04 -10.20
C LEU A 128 -2.10 0.41 -10.89
N LEU A 129 -3.19 0.39 -10.14
CA LEU A 129 -4.52 0.75 -10.61
C LEU A 129 -5.00 2.01 -9.89
N VAL A 130 -5.67 2.89 -10.63
CA VAL A 130 -6.31 4.11 -10.10
C VAL A 130 -7.77 4.19 -10.56
N PRO A 131 -8.65 4.86 -9.79
CA PRO A 131 -10.01 5.13 -10.23
C PRO A 131 -10.06 6.00 -11.49
N LYS A 132 -10.89 5.60 -12.47
CA LYS A 132 -11.38 6.50 -13.53
C LYS A 132 -12.61 7.29 -13.08
N ASP A 133 -13.32 6.76 -12.10
CA ASP A 133 -14.52 7.33 -11.50
C ASP A 133 -14.21 7.80 -10.08
N LEU A 134 -14.38 9.10 -9.82
CA LEU A 134 -14.12 9.69 -8.51
C LEU A 134 -15.23 9.41 -7.48
N GLY A 135 -16.35 8.82 -7.88
CA GLY A 135 -17.40 8.39 -6.97
C GLY A 135 -18.37 9.50 -6.54
N THR A 136 -18.15 10.75 -6.93
CA THR A 136 -19.04 11.87 -6.55
C THR A 136 -20.44 11.76 -7.15
N GLU A 137 -20.56 11.18 -8.35
CA GLU A 137 -21.85 10.88 -8.99
C GLU A 137 -22.29 9.45 -8.67
N SER A 138 -21.43 8.46 -8.92
CA SER A 138 -21.77 7.04 -8.77
C SER A 138 -21.91 6.55 -7.32
N GLN A 139 -21.43 7.33 -6.35
CA GLN A 139 -21.31 6.95 -4.94
C GLN A 139 -20.45 5.69 -4.69
N ILE A 140 -19.59 5.34 -5.66
CA ILE A 140 -18.61 4.25 -5.57
C ILE A 140 -17.20 4.86 -5.47
N PHE A 141 -16.60 4.77 -4.29
CA PHE A 141 -15.30 5.36 -3.97
C PHE A 141 -14.23 4.28 -3.97
N ILE A 142 -13.38 4.32 -4.99
CA ILE A 142 -12.35 3.30 -5.21
C ILE A 142 -11.01 3.82 -4.68
N SER A 143 -10.26 2.99 -3.97
CA SER A 143 -8.88 3.28 -3.56
C SER A 143 -7.89 3.06 -4.70
N ARG A 144 -6.68 3.60 -4.56
CA ARG A 144 -5.54 3.31 -5.43
C ARG A 144 -4.83 2.04 -4.97
N THR A 145 -4.14 1.35 -5.88
CA THR A 145 -3.22 0.27 -5.50
C THR A 145 -2.02 0.84 -4.72
N TYR A 146 -1.58 0.14 -3.68
CA TYR A 146 -0.34 0.46 -2.97
C TYR A 146 0.87 0.57 -3.91
N ASP A 147 1.57 1.71 -3.83
CA ASP A 147 2.78 1.98 -4.60
C ASP A 147 4.02 1.24 -4.06
N ALA A 148 5.18 1.51 -4.65
CA ALA A 148 6.43 0.86 -4.29
C ALA A 148 7.05 1.35 -2.97
N THR A 149 6.55 2.43 -2.38
CA THR A 149 7.13 3.02 -1.17
C THR A 149 6.97 2.07 0.03
N THR A 150 7.87 2.19 1.00
CA THR A 150 7.88 1.34 2.21
C THR A 150 7.34 2.07 3.45
N HIS A 151 6.70 3.22 3.22
CA HIS A 151 6.03 4.04 4.22
C HIS A 151 4.62 4.40 3.76
N PHE A 152 3.79 4.92 4.67
CA PHE A 152 2.35 5.08 4.41
C PHE A 152 1.91 6.46 3.92
N GLU A 153 2.82 7.38 3.58
CA GLU A 153 2.43 8.76 3.21
C GLU A 153 1.42 8.82 2.06
N THR A 154 1.72 8.18 0.93
CA THR A 154 0.82 8.15 -0.24
C THR A 154 -0.48 7.39 0.02
N THR A 155 -0.44 6.39 0.90
CA THR A 155 -1.63 5.68 1.37
C THR A 155 -2.52 6.59 2.22
N CYS A 156 -1.92 7.36 3.13
CA CYS A 156 -2.64 8.34 3.95
C CYS A 156 -3.28 9.43 3.09
N ASP A 157 -2.60 9.87 2.03
CA ASP A 157 -3.16 10.82 1.08
C ASP A 157 -4.35 10.26 0.32
N ASP A 158 -4.30 8.98 -0.07
CA ASP A 158 -5.44 8.29 -0.69
C ASP A 158 -6.63 8.16 0.26
N ILE A 159 -6.38 7.85 1.53
CA ILE A 159 -7.42 7.79 2.57
C ILE A 159 -8.10 9.16 2.75
N LYS A 160 -7.32 10.24 2.84
CA LYS A 160 -7.86 11.61 2.95
C LYS A 160 -8.65 12.01 1.71
N ASP A 161 -8.15 11.67 0.53
CA ASP A 161 -8.82 11.94 -0.74
C ASP A 161 -10.18 11.21 -0.83
N ILE A 162 -10.22 9.91 -0.51
CA ILE A 162 -11.46 9.14 -0.45
C ILE A 162 -12.43 9.77 0.54
N TYR A 163 -11.98 10.09 1.76
CA TYR A 163 -12.81 10.71 2.79
C TYR A 163 -13.43 12.03 2.29
N LYS A 164 -12.62 12.88 1.66
CA LYS A 164 -13.08 14.15 1.10
C LYS A 164 -14.11 13.95 0.00
N ARG A 165 -13.87 13.03 -0.94
CA ARG A 165 -14.82 12.70 -2.02
C ARG A 165 -16.14 12.18 -1.49
N MET A 166 -16.10 11.38 -0.42
CA MET A 166 -17.29 10.79 0.22
C MET A 166 -18.13 11.78 1.01
N THR A 167 -17.47 12.63 1.79
CA THR A 167 -18.13 13.49 2.79
C THR A 167 -18.36 14.91 2.28
N GLY A 168 -17.64 15.32 1.24
CA GLY A 168 -17.61 16.70 0.74
C GLY A 168 -16.76 17.67 1.58
N SER A 169 -16.04 17.17 2.59
CA SER A 169 -15.25 17.99 3.52
C SER A 169 -13.85 17.43 3.76
N GLU A 170 -12.89 18.31 4.06
CA GLU A 170 -11.54 17.88 4.48
C GLU A 170 -11.59 17.08 5.78
N PHE A 171 -10.64 16.15 5.93
CA PHE A 171 -10.53 15.37 7.17
C PHE A 171 -9.96 16.24 8.30
N ASP A 172 -10.73 16.43 9.37
CA ASP A 172 -10.30 17.17 10.56
C ASP A 172 -9.76 16.22 11.65
N PHE A 173 -8.44 16.23 11.83
CA PHE A 173 -7.77 15.45 12.87
C PHE A 173 -8.11 15.91 14.30
N GLU A 174 -8.49 17.17 14.50
CA GLU A 174 -8.81 17.70 15.82
C GLU A 174 -10.20 17.24 16.30
N GLU A 175 -11.15 17.04 15.38
CA GLU A 175 -12.46 16.49 15.70
C GLU A 175 -12.35 15.06 16.28
N MET A 176 -11.41 14.25 15.76
CA MET A 176 -11.14 12.90 16.31
C MET A 176 -10.60 12.94 17.73
N LYS A 177 -9.76 13.94 18.08
CA LYS A 177 -9.22 14.08 19.43
C LYS A 177 -10.31 14.45 20.43
N ARG A 178 -11.25 15.33 20.04
CA ARG A 178 -12.39 15.71 20.88
C ARG A 178 -13.30 14.52 21.21
N LYS A 179 -13.66 13.71 20.21
CA LYS A 179 -14.47 12.50 20.41
C LYS A 179 -13.80 11.45 21.32
N LYS A 180 -12.46 11.41 21.39
CA LYS A 180 -11.74 10.49 22.29
C LYS A 180 -11.90 10.86 23.77
N ASN A 181 -11.94 12.16 24.07
CA ASN A 181 -12.17 12.68 25.42
C ASN A 181 -13.64 12.51 25.86
N ASP A 182 -14.58 12.48 24.92
CA ASP A 182 -16.00 12.22 25.23
C ASP A 182 -16.31 10.73 25.49
N ILE A 183 -15.45 9.81 25.03
CA ILE A 183 -15.64 8.34 25.18
C ILE A 183 -14.98 7.81 26.45
N TYR A 184 -13.86 8.39 26.86
CA TYR A 184 -13.27 8.16 28.18
C TYR A 184 -13.62 9.38 29.04
N GLY A 185 -14.80 9.35 29.68
CA GLY A 185 -15.11 10.33 30.70
C GLY A 185 -13.96 10.41 31.71
N GLU A 186 -13.49 11.63 31.97
CA GLU A 186 -12.52 11.89 33.03
C GLU A 186 -13.11 11.40 34.37
N ASP A 187 -12.45 10.43 35.00
CA ASP A 187 -12.52 10.25 36.46
C ASP A 187 -11.62 11.30 37.14
#